data_AF-A0A3D1YI93-F1
#
_entry.id   AF-A0A3D1YI93-F1
#
_cell.length_a   1.000
_cell.length_b   1.000
_cell.length_c   1.000
_cell.angle_alpha   90.00
_cell.angle_beta   90.00
_cell.angle_gamma   90.00
#
_symmetry.space_group_name_H-M   'P 1'
#
loop_
_entity.id
_entity.type
_entity.pdbx_description
1 polymer ?
#
loop_
_entity_poly.entity_id
_entity_poly.type
_entity_poly.pdbx_seq_one_letter_code
_entity_poly.pdbx_strand_id
1 'polypeptide(L)'
;MRDTAIRNTHATVCTINGDSDARDANGNVVVLDESAITTEVTRLQGVYDGQAYARARKAKYDALNQFELISDDAINGTTTHKDAIVAIKAKYPKG
;
A
#
# COMPACT_ATOMS: atom_id res chain seq x y z
N MET A 1 0.13 -10.51 -2.50
CA MET A 1 0.45 -10.60 -1.05
C MET A 1 1.08 -11.93 -0.71
N ARG A 2 0.55 -13.04 -1.22
CA ARG A 2 1.17 -14.38 -1.08
C ARG A 2 2.59 -14.46 -1.63
N ASP A 3 2.86 -13.97 -2.83
CA ASP A 3 4.23 -13.99 -3.40
C ASP A 3 5.25 -13.25 -2.53
N THR A 4 4.84 -12.10 -1.98
CA THR A 4 5.66 -11.34 -1.02
C THR A 4 5.89 -12.15 0.25
N ALA A 5 4.86 -12.82 0.77
CA ALA A 5 4.99 -13.69 1.93
C ALA A 5 5.93 -14.88 1.67
N ILE A 6 5.84 -15.53 0.51
CA ILE A 6 6.74 -16.60 0.08
C ILE A 6 8.18 -16.09 0.07
N ARG A 7 8.46 -14.94 -0.57
CA ARG A 7 9.82 -14.36 -0.61
C ARG A 7 10.33 -13.98 0.78
N ASN A 8 9.47 -13.51 1.68
CA ASN A 8 9.85 -13.12 3.04
C ASN A 8 10.15 -14.34 3.94
N THR A 9 9.49 -15.46 3.70
CA THR A 9 9.60 -16.68 4.55
C THR A 9 10.57 -17.71 3.96
N HIS A 10 10.79 -17.70 2.64
CA HIS A 10 11.62 -18.65 1.91
C HIS A 10 12.65 -17.88 1.06
N ALA A 11 13.72 -17.42 1.71
CA ALA A 11 14.72 -16.53 1.10
C ALA A 11 15.45 -17.12 -0.14
N THR A 12 15.41 -18.44 -0.32
CA THR A 12 16.01 -19.13 -1.48
C THR A 12 15.12 -19.05 -2.73
N VAL A 13 13.83 -18.71 -2.61
CA VAL A 13 12.89 -18.64 -3.73
C VAL A 13 13.23 -17.47 -4.65
N CYS A 14 13.48 -17.80 -5.92
CA CYS A 14 13.76 -16.82 -6.98
C CYS A 14 12.59 -16.69 -7.96
N THR A 15 11.95 -17.82 -8.28
CA THR A 15 10.86 -17.90 -9.24
C THR A 15 9.60 -18.43 -8.56
N ILE A 16 8.45 -17.82 -8.85
CA ILE A 16 7.13 -18.24 -8.35
C ILE A 16 6.21 -18.33 -9.57
N ASN A 17 5.67 -19.51 -9.84
CA ASN A 17 4.69 -19.76 -10.89
C ASN A 17 3.35 -20.14 -10.23
N GLY A 18 2.40 -19.21 -10.23
CA GLY A 18 1.13 -19.40 -9.52
C GLY A 18 1.33 -19.43 -8.00
N ASP A 19 0.53 -20.24 -7.30
CA ASP A 19 0.44 -20.18 -5.83
C ASP A 19 1.32 -21.20 -5.08
N SER A 20 1.90 -22.18 -5.78
CA SER A 20 2.58 -23.33 -5.14
C SER A 20 3.88 -23.80 -5.82
N ASP A 21 4.16 -23.43 -7.08
CA ASP A 21 5.42 -23.78 -7.73
C ASP A 21 6.46 -22.68 -7.47
N ALA A 22 7.29 -22.88 -6.45
CA ALA A 22 8.39 -22.00 -6.09
C ALA A 22 9.73 -22.70 -6.35
N ARG A 23 10.68 -21.99 -6.97
CA ARG A 23 12.00 -22.54 -7.34
C ARG A 23 13.16 -21.66 -6.89
N ASP A 24 14.26 -22.30 -6.55
CA ASP A 24 15.52 -21.64 -6.23
C ASP A 24 16.27 -21.18 -7.50
N ALA A 25 17.43 -20.55 -7.32
CA ALA A 25 18.28 -20.08 -8.42
C ALA A 25 18.82 -21.22 -9.32
N ASN A 26 18.84 -22.46 -8.82
CA ASN A 26 19.26 -23.64 -9.57
C ASN A 26 18.09 -24.35 -10.26
N GLY A 27 16.86 -23.83 -10.10
CA GLY A 27 15.64 -24.43 -10.64
C GLY A 27 15.05 -25.56 -9.79
N ASN A 28 15.61 -25.85 -8.61
CA ASN A 28 15.08 -26.85 -7.69
C ASN A 28 13.79 -26.34 -7.06
N VAL A 29 12.84 -27.25 -6.84
CA VAL A 29 11.59 -26.94 -6.13
C VAL A 29 11.90 -26.64 -4.66
N VAL A 30 11.41 -25.50 -4.18
CA VAL A 30 11.48 -25.13 -2.77
C VAL A 30 10.21 -25.61 -2.08
N VAL A 31 10.37 -26.36 -0.99
CA VAL A 31 9.24 -26.78 -0.15
C VAL A 31 8.72 -25.56 0.61
N LEU A 32 7.43 -25.29 0.45
CA LEU A 32 6.76 -24.15 1.08
C LEU A 32 6.15 -24.56 2.43
N ASP A 33 6.45 -23.77 3.46
CA ASP A 33 5.75 -23.78 4.74
C ASP A 33 4.50 -22.89 4.66
N GLU A 34 3.36 -23.52 4.41
CA GLU A 34 2.05 -22.84 4.32
C GLU A 34 1.64 -22.14 5.61
N SER A 35 2.10 -22.61 6.78
CA SER A 35 1.79 -21.99 8.07
C SER A 35 2.55 -20.67 8.21
N ALA A 36 3.84 -20.67 7.88
CA ALA A 36 4.66 -19.46 7.84
C ALA A 36 4.13 -18.45 6.81
N ILE A 37 3.77 -18.93 5.62
CA ILE A 37 3.20 -18.08 4.55
C ILE A 37 1.88 -17.46 4.99
N THR A 38 0.96 -18.25 5.55
CA THR A 38 -0.33 -17.73 6.04
C THR A 38 -0.15 -16.67 7.11
N THR A 39 0.74 -16.94 8.09
CA THR A 39 1.07 -15.98 9.16
C THR A 39 1.59 -14.67 8.57
N GLU A 40 2.49 -14.75 7.60
CA GLU A 40 3.08 -13.57 6.96
C GLU A 40 2.07 -12.83 6.08
N VAL A 41 1.16 -13.54 5.38
CA VAL A 41 0.05 -12.93 4.65
C VAL A 41 -0.85 -12.15 5.61
N THR A 42 -1.22 -12.72 6.76
CA THR A 42 -2.02 -12.02 7.78
C THR A 42 -1.31 -10.76 8.29
N ARG A 43 0.01 -10.84 8.52
CA ARG A 43 0.80 -9.67 8.94
C ARG A 43 0.80 -8.58 7.86
N LEU A 44 1.07 -8.95 6.60
CA LEU A 44 1.07 -8.03 5.47
C LEU A 44 -0.33 -7.41 5.25
N GLN A 45 -1.39 -8.20 5.46
CA GLN A 45 -2.77 -7.73 5.40
C GLN A 45 -3.05 -6.68 6.48
N GLY A 46 -2.66 -6.96 7.74
CA GLY A 46 -2.78 -5.99 8.82
C GLY A 46 -2.02 -4.68 8.55
N VAL A 47 -0.81 -4.75 7.98
CA VAL A 47 -0.04 -3.56 7.58
C VAL A 47 -0.74 -2.80 6.46
N TYR A 48 -1.23 -3.50 5.44
CA TYR A 48 -1.97 -2.90 4.34
C TYR A 48 -3.24 -2.22 4.84
N ASP A 49 -4.02 -2.89 5.69
CA ASP A 49 -5.27 -2.35 6.22
C ASP A 49 -5.04 -1.16 7.16
N GLY A 50 -3.98 -1.20 7.98
CA GLY A 50 -3.56 -0.08 8.82
C GLY A 50 -3.18 1.18 8.04
N GLN A 51 -2.86 1.05 6.75
CA GLN A 51 -2.53 2.17 5.86
C GLN A 51 -3.70 2.62 4.97
N ALA A 52 -4.92 2.09 5.17
CA ALA A 52 -6.08 2.40 4.34
C ALA A 52 -6.38 3.90 4.28
N TYR A 53 -6.35 4.60 5.42
CA TYR A 53 -6.60 6.05 5.45
C TYR A 53 -5.55 6.83 4.64
N ALA A 54 -4.28 6.41 4.72
CA ALA A 54 -3.18 7.09 4.05
C ALA A 54 -3.29 6.95 2.53
N ARG A 55 -3.59 5.74 2.04
CA ARG A 55 -3.85 5.50 0.61
C ARG A 55 -5.05 6.29 0.10
N ALA A 56 -6.15 6.29 0.86
CA ALA A 56 -7.36 7.01 0.49
C ALA A 56 -7.12 8.53 0.41
N ARG A 57 -6.41 9.11 1.39
CA ARG A 57 -6.02 10.52 1.36
C ARG A 57 -5.10 10.84 0.19
N LYS A 58 -4.08 10.02 -0.06
CA LYS A 58 -3.14 10.22 -1.17
C LYS A 58 -3.88 10.28 -2.50
N ALA A 59 -4.77 9.33 -2.78
CA ALA A 59 -5.57 9.31 -4.00
C ALA A 59 -6.43 10.58 -4.18
N LYS A 60 -6.92 11.17 -3.08
CA LYS A 60 -7.65 12.45 -3.14
C LYS A 60 -6.73 13.65 -3.32
N TYR A 61 -5.56 13.67 -2.68
CA TYR A 61 -4.58 14.73 -2.87
C TYR A 61 -4.03 14.75 -4.29
N ASP A 62 -3.74 13.57 -4.87
CA ASP A 62 -3.26 13.45 -6.26
C ASP A 62 -4.31 13.93 -7.29
N ALA A 63 -5.60 13.89 -6.93
CA ALA A 63 -6.70 14.34 -7.79
C ALA A 63 -6.98 15.85 -7.67
N LEU A 64 -6.36 16.56 -6.72
CA LEU A 64 -6.49 18.01 -6.58
C LEU A 64 -5.44 18.72 -7.41
N ASN A 65 -5.81 19.86 -8.00
CA ASN A 65 -4.84 20.78 -8.60
C ASN A 65 -4.15 21.61 -7.49
N GLN A 66 -3.31 20.93 -6.70
CA GLN A 66 -2.80 21.43 -5.42
C GLN A 66 -2.11 22.79 -5.55
N PHE A 67 -1.22 22.95 -6.52
CA PHE A 67 -0.44 24.19 -6.66
C PHE A 67 -1.29 25.36 -7.12
N GLU A 68 -2.22 25.14 -8.05
CA GLU A 68 -3.12 26.21 -8.48
C GLU A 68 -4.05 26.65 -7.35
N LEU A 69 -4.63 25.71 -6.60
CA LEU A 69 -5.50 26.08 -5.48
C LEU A 69 -4.72 26.81 -4.37
N ILE A 70 -3.45 26.47 -4.13
CA ILE A 70 -2.59 27.20 -3.19
C ILE A 70 -2.28 28.62 -3.70
N SER A 71 -1.99 28.74 -5.00
CA SER A 71 -1.72 30.03 -5.64
C SER A 71 -2.96 30.93 -5.60
N ASP A 72 -4.12 30.41 -5.97
CA ASP A 72 -5.40 31.11 -5.94
C ASP A 72 -5.76 31.58 -4.53
N ASP A 73 -5.57 30.73 -3.52
CA ASP A 73 -5.80 31.11 -2.12
C ASP A 73 -4.86 32.25 -1.68
N ALA A 74 -3.60 32.24 -2.12
CA ALA A 74 -2.64 33.29 -1.80
C ALA A 74 -2.93 34.62 -2.50
N ILE A 75 -3.37 34.57 -3.77
CA ILE A 75 -3.66 35.76 -4.58
C ILE A 75 -5.00 36.39 -4.18
N ASN A 76 -6.02 35.55 -3.98
CA ASN A 76 -7.40 36.02 -3.80
C ASN A 76 -7.84 36.07 -2.34
N GLY A 77 -7.00 35.62 -1.40
CA GLY A 77 -7.34 35.55 0.02
C GLY A 77 -8.45 34.52 0.32
N THR A 78 -8.59 33.49 -0.52
CA THR A 78 -9.55 32.41 -0.34
C THR A 78 -8.96 31.25 0.49
N THR A 79 -9.78 30.24 0.78
CA THR A 79 -9.38 29.05 1.56
C THR A 79 -9.71 27.74 0.87
N THR A 80 -9.89 27.75 -0.45
CA THR A 80 -10.35 26.60 -1.25
C THR A 80 -9.46 25.37 -1.09
N HIS A 81 -8.13 25.52 -1.16
CA HIS A 81 -7.21 24.41 -0.94
C HIS A 81 -7.31 23.92 0.51
N LYS A 82 -7.27 24.84 1.48
CA LYS A 82 -7.34 24.50 2.91
C LYS A 82 -8.62 23.71 3.23
N ASP A 83 -9.75 24.15 2.72
CA ASP A 83 -11.07 23.55 2.97
C ASP A 83 -11.17 22.18 2.31
N ALA A 84 -10.64 22.01 1.08
CA ALA A 84 -10.55 20.71 0.42
C ALA A 84 -9.69 19.72 1.24
N ILE A 85 -8.54 20.15 1.76
CA ILE A 85 -7.68 19.32 2.60
C ILE A 85 -8.40 18.92 3.91
N VAL A 86 -9.09 19.85 4.56
CA VAL A 86 -9.87 19.58 5.78
C VAL A 86 -10.98 18.57 5.47
N ALA A 87 -11.73 18.74 4.39
CA ALA A 87 -12.78 17.82 3.97
C ALA A 87 -12.24 16.40 3.70
N ILE A 88 -11.10 16.27 3.02
CA ILE A 88 -10.44 14.98 2.79
C ILE A 88 -10.03 14.33 4.11
N LYS A 89 -9.46 15.09 5.04
CA LYS A 89 -9.03 14.57 6.35
C LYS A 89 -10.21 14.13 7.21
N ALA A 90 -11.33 14.86 7.15
CA ALA A 90 -12.56 14.52 7.84
C ALA A 90 -13.20 13.24 7.26
N LYS A 91 -13.18 13.09 5.93
CA LYS A 91 -13.71 11.88 5.25
C LYS A 91 -12.88 10.62 5.51
N TYR A 92 -11.56 10.78 5.60
CA TYR A 92 -10.62 9.68 5.85
C TYR A 92 -9.83 9.97 7.13
N PRO A 93 -10.41 9.85 8.34
CA PRO A 93 -9.71 10.15 9.58
C PRO A 93 -8.49 9.24 9.76
N LYS A 94 -7.51 9.70 10.57
CA LYS A 94 -6.46 8.80 11.03
C LYS A 94 -7.11 7.79 11.98
N GLY A 95 -6.87 6.51 11.73
CA GLY A 95 -7.19 5.45 12.69
C GLY A 95 -6.36 5.56 13.95
#